data_AF-A0A399I704-F1
#
_entry.id   AF-A0A399I704-F1
#
_cell.length_a   1.000
_cell.length_b   1.000
_cell.length_c   1.000
_cell.angle_alpha   90.00
_cell.angle_beta   90.00
_cell.angle_gamma   90.00
#
_symmetry.space_group_name_H-M   'P 1'
#
loop_
_entity.id
_entity.type
_entity.pdbx_description
1 polymer ?
#
loop_
_entity_poly.entity_id
_entity_poly.type
_entity_poly.pdbx_seq_one_letter_code
_entity_poly.pdbx_strand_id
1 'polypeptide(L)'
;MDVTEGAVVPWNPAAEWCANTPGVDSALYFNIETYIQVKVPASAQVPDQLSGQFHLDPQEAVVLIGLTPPPAKYFSITPYLWSRVYPDGGRKPVPATLGDSVNVATVKTIGPTPFNAPVALIFTPDQTTDALVRAALRRAGYPADIISTVVFPAKMLNLGYGENADLLMIAMRNAIWEVPAAGSDYVNNPPFRVFRVTPRTLPTKIPFLAPPLRVRGTGKTEMDLMNKMDQLRKNIIEANTGMEAADIQTMPMCYEGYDLIQRGLVWCGDSRDAFYVGAGLPEYDFVNQIRLADGEFLMIYGVNHVATGKATYMNTNIYASETAKLSLGAIDDRDFTGKGTATPFLLGDSDADLMYAYKVSRECGTHEPNCLKLSPPIDCQRLSLDSSTLLGVFTRIYLEPATKIGPAMPEMLYDRVLKFSPRPPQP
;
A
#
# COMPACT_ATOMS: atom_id res chain seq x y z
N MET A 1 -20.02 5.53 -28.71
CA MET A 1 -19.80 4.96 -27.38
C MET A 1 -20.79 5.62 -26.47
N ASP A 2 -21.43 4.86 -25.59
CA ASP A 2 -22.14 5.41 -24.46
C ASP A 2 -21.12 5.72 -23.37
N VAL A 3 -21.30 6.87 -22.74
CA VAL A 3 -20.38 7.44 -21.76
C VAL A 3 -21.20 7.82 -20.56
N THR A 4 -20.87 7.22 -19.43
CA THR A 4 -21.49 7.54 -18.13
C THR A 4 -20.43 8.10 -17.21
N GLU A 5 -20.79 9.15 -16.47
CA GLU A 5 -19.86 9.79 -15.55
C GLU A 5 -19.65 8.90 -14.32
N GLY A 6 -18.39 8.84 -13.88
CA GLY A 6 -18.03 8.33 -12.57
C GLY A 6 -17.63 9.47 -11.63
N ALA A 7 -17.03 9.10 -10.52
CA ALA A 7 -16.45 10.02 -9.55
C ALA A 7 -15.11 9.51 -9.04
N VAL A 8 -14.28 10.42 -8.57
CA VAL A 8 -13.15 10.11 -7.69
C VAL A 8 -13.50 10.61 -6.30
N VAL A 9 -13.30 9.78 -5.28
CA VAL A 9 -13.64 10.13 -3.90
C VAL A 9 -12.49 9.80 -2.97
N PRO A 10 -12.31 10.56 -1.87
CA PRO A 10 -11.49 10.12 -0.75
C PRO A 10 -11.95 8.74 -0.29
N TRP A 11 -11.00 7.88 0.04
CA TRP A 11 -11.25 6.56 0.60
C TRP A 11 -10.39 6.35 1.84
N ASN A 12 -11.06 6.37 3.00
CA ASN A 12 -10.42 6.26 4.31
C ASN A 12 -11.15 5.22 5.15
N PRO A 13 -10.85 3.92 4.97
CA PRO A 13 -11.44 2.85 5.75
C PRO A 13 -11.27 3.01 7.26
N ALA A 14 -10.17 3.64 7.72
CA ALA A 14 -9.95 3.91 9.13
C ALA A 14 -10.99 4.89 9.69
N ALA A 15 -11.19 6.03 9.03
CA ALA A 15 -12.21 7.00 9.42
C ALA A 15 -13.63 6.42 9.30
N GLU A 16 -13.91 5.69 8.22
CA GLU A 16 -15.22 5.05 8.00
C GLU A 16 -15.53 3.99 9.07
N TRP A 17 -14.54 3.18 9.46
CA TRP A 17 -14.68 2.17 10.51
C TRP A 17 -14.90 2.81 11.88
N CYS A 18 -14.13 3.85 12.20
CA CYS A 18 -14.29 4.61 13.44
C CYS A 18 -15.68 5.29 13.54
N ALA A 19 -16.24 5.71 12.40
CA ALA A 19 -17.58 6.30 12.31
C ALA A 19 -18.73 5.28 12.30
N ASN A 20 -18.46 3.97 12.43
CA ASN A 20 -19.46 2.89 12.29
C ASN A 20 -20.23 2.95 10.97
N THR A 21 -19.54 3.26 9.87
CA THR A 21 -20.14 3.31 8.53
C THR A 21 -20.72 1.93 8.16
N PRO A 22 -22.00 1.84 7.71
CA PRO A 22 -22.59 0.57 7.32
C PRO A 22 -21.80 -0.15 6.23
N GLY A 23 -21.53 -1.44 6.44
CA GLY A 23 -20.75 -2.28 5.50
C GLY A 23 -19.23 -2.14 5.62
N VAL A 24 -18.72 -1.36 6.58
CA VAL A 24 -17.29 -1.22 6.86
C VAL A 24 -16.91 -1.99 8.14
N ASP A 25 -16.45 -3.22 7.94
CA ASP A 25 -16.18 -4.16 9.04
C ASP A 25 -14.79 -3.99 9.65
N SER A 26 -13.84 -3.42 8.91
CA SER A 26 -12.47 -3.12 9.37
C SER A 26 -11.84 -1.95 8.60
N ALA A 27 -10.74 -1.42 9.12
CA ALA A 27 -9.90 -0.38 8.50
C ALA A 27 -8.87 -0.94 7.50
N LEU A 28 -8.95 -2.24 7.17
CA LEU A 28 -8.19 -2.90 6.10
C LEU A 28 -6.66 -2.82 6.21
N TYR A 29 -6.10 -2.56 7.39
CA TYR A 29 -4.68 -2.29 7.57
C TYR A 29 -4.19 -1.11 6.72
N PHE A 30 -5.03 -0.13 6.40
CA PHE A 30 -4.61 1.00 5.59
C PHE A 30 -3.55 1.84 6.32
N ASN A 31 -2.73 2.54 5.55
CA ASN A 31 -1.86 3.57 6.11
C ASN A 31 -2.71 4.71 6.70
N ILE A 32 -2.07 5.56 7.49
CA ILE A 32 -2.68 6.78 8.03
C ILE A 32 -3.04 7.80 6.95
N GLU A 33 -2.41 7.71 5.76
CA GLU A 33 -2.74 8.58 4.63
C GLU A 33 -3.97 8.09 3.88
N THR A 34 -4.84 9.04 3.51
CA THR A 34 -6.10 8.76 2.81
C THR A 34 -5.84 8.42 1.34
N TYR A 35 -6.50 7.36 0.87
CA TYR A 35 -6.44 6.90 -0.51
C TYR A 35 -7.49 7.64 -1.34
N ILE A 36 -7.41 7.53 -2.67
CA ILE A 36 -8.49 7.98 -3.56
C ILE A 36 -9.03 6.75 -4.27
N GLN A 37 -10.35 6.60 -4.32
CA GLN A 37 -11.01 5.51 -5.02
C GLN A 37 -11.76 6.04 -6.24
N VAL A 38 -11.63 5.34 -7.37
CA VAL A 38 -12.44 5.58 -8.55
C VAL A 38 -13.77 4.86 -8.37
N LYS A 39 -14.87 5.60 -8.47
CA LYS A 39 -16.24 5.08 -8.51
C LYS A 39 -16.80 5.24 -9.93
N VAL A 40 -17.34 4.17 -10.47
CA VAL A 40 -18.05 4.16 -11.76
C VAL A 40 -19.37 3.43 -11.59
N PRO A 41 -20.32 3.54 -12.55
CA PRO A 41 -21.50 2.70 -12.52
C PRO A 41 -21.11 1.23 -12.34
N ALA A 42 -21.75 0.53 -11.39
CA ALA A 42 -21.40 -0.82 -10.99
C ALA A 42 -21.38 -1.81 -12.17
N SER A 43 -22.24 -1.57 -13.15
CA SER A 43 -22.22 -2.14 -14.50
C SER A 43 -22.86 -1.15 -15.48
N ALA A 44 -22.75 -1.39 -16.79
CA ALA A 44 -23.53 -0.62 -17.78
C ALA A 44 -25.05 -0.79 -17.62
N GLN A 45 -25.49 -1.84 -16.92
CA GLN A 45 -26.92 -2.13 -16.68
C GLN A 45 -27.49 -1.33 -15.51
N VAL A 46 -26.64 -0.74 -14.67
CA VAL A 46 -27.04 0.06 -13.51
C VAL A 46 -26.31 1.41 -13.55
N PRO A 47 -26.61 2.26 -14.56
CA PRO A 47 -25.85 3.48 -14.85
C PRO A 47 -25.89 4.53 -13.74
N ASP A 48 -26.91 4.50 -12.88
CA ASP A 48 -27.13 5.53 -11.85
C ASP A 48 -26.51 5.19 -10.48
N GLN A 49 -25.92 3.99 -10.33
CA GLN A 49 -25.33 3.54 -9.07
C GLN A 49 -23.79 3.49 -9.17
N LEU A 50 -23.14 4.54 -8.66
CA LEU A 50 -21.68 4.57 -8.56
C LEU A 50 -21.18 3.62 -7.47
N SER A 51 -20.18 2.81 -7.80
CA SER A 51 -19.51 1.89 -6.89
C SER A 51 -17.99 1.94 -7.10
N GLY A 52 -17.26 1.80 -6.00
CA GLY A 52 -15.79 1.64 -6.02
C GLY A 52 -15.35 0.23 -6.43
N GLN A 53 -16.29 -0.71 -6.45
CA GLN A 53 -16.12 -2.09 -6.87
C GLN A 53 -17.11 -2.35 -8.00
N PHE A 54 -16.62 -2.70 -9.18
CA PHE A 54 -17.45 -2.76 -10.38
C PHE A 54 -17.16 -3.99 -11.22
N HIS A 55 -18.17 -4.42 -11.96
CA HIS A 55 -18.04 -5.38 -13.04
C HIS A 55 -17.66 -4.66 -14.34
N LEU A 56 -16.93 -5.33 -15.23
CA LEU A 56 -16.50 -4.77 -16.52
C LEU A 56 -16.70 -5.80 -17.63
N ASP A 57 -17.44 -5.43 -18.68
CA ASP A 57 -17.54 -6.22 -19.89
C ASP A 57 -16.19 -6.23 -20.65
N PRO A 58 -15.85 -7.32 -21.36
CA PRO A 58 -14.60 -7.40 -22.08
C PRO A 58 -14.35 -6.35 -23.17
N GLN A 59 -15.31 -5.50 -23.53
CA GLN A 59 -15.11 -4.39 -24.48
C GLN A 59 -15.37 -3.02 -23.87
N GLU A 60 -15.55 -2.93 -22.55
CA GLU A 60 -15.69 -1.65 -21.86
C GLU A 60 -14.35 -1.04 -21.46
N ALA A 61 -14.39 0.25 -21.08
CA ALA A 61 -13.28 0.93 -20.47
C ALA A 61 -13.71 1.82 -19.31
N VAL A 62 -12.80 2.03 -18.36
CA VAL A 62 -12.85 3.16 -17.42
C VAL A 62 -11.77 4.16 -17.85
N VAL A 63 -12.13 5.43 -17.99
CA VAL A 63 -11.23 6.48 -18.45
C VAL A 63 -11.09 7.52 -17.34
N LEU A 64 -9.85 7.80 -16.93
CA LEU A 64 -9.51 8.77 -15.90
C LEU A 64 -8.72 9.90 -16.54
N ILE A 65 -9.18 11.15 -16.42
CA ILE A 65 -8.53 12.33 -17.02
C ILE A 65 -8.41 13.42 -15.97
N GLY A 66 -7.22 13.98 -15.76
CA GLY A 66 -7.03 14.99 -14.73
C GLY A 66 -5.57 15.36 -14.51
N LEU A 67 -5.25 15.75 -13.27
CA LEU A 67 -3.89 16.08 -12.85
C LEU A 67 -3.35 15.05 -11.87
N THR A 68 -2.08 14.69 -12.03
CA THR A 68 -1.34 13.91 -11.02
C THR A 68 -1.21 14.69 -9.70
N PRO A 69 -0.88 14.00 -8.59
CA PRO A 69 -0.76 14.63 -7.28
C PRO A 69 0.26 15.77 -7.21
N PRO A 70 0.16 16.67 -6.21
CA PRO A 70 1.24 17.61 -5.89
C PRO A 70 2.51 16.87 -5.44
N PRO A 71 3.65 17.56 -5.30
CA PRO A 71 4.91 16.94 -4.86
C PRO A 71 4.77 16.07 -3.61
N ALA A 72 5.20 14.82 -3.76
CA ALA A 72 5.17 13.77 -2.75
C ALA A 72 6.30 12.76 -3.02
N LYS A 73 6.71 11.96 -2.03
CA LYS A 73 7.70 10.90 -2.28
C LYS A 73 7.17 9.79 -3.19
N TYR A 74 5.87 9.52 -3.14
CA TYR A 74 5.27 8.47 -3.96
C TYR A 74 3.80 8.71 -4.25
N PHE A 75 3.38 8.36 -5.46
CA PHE A 75 2.00 8.05 -5.78
C PHE A 75 1.89 6.93 -6.80
N SER A 76 0.73 6.28 -6.85
CA SER A 76 0.41 5.26 -7.85
C SER A 76 -1.09 5.19 -8.12
N ILE A 77 -1.45 4.76 -9.33
CA ILE A 77 -2.81 4.47 -9.76
C ILE A 77 -2.83 3.01 -10.23
N THR A 78 -3.62 2.18 -9.55
CA THR A 78 -3.46 0.74 -9.61
C THR A 78 -4.80 0.04 -9.86
N PRO A 79 -4.87 -0.87 -10.86
CA PRO A 79 -6.01 -1.76 -11.04
C PRO A 79 -5.89 -2.98 -10.11
N TYR A 80 -6.99 -3.31 -9.46
CA TYR A 80 -7.10 -4.44 -8.54
C TYR A 80 -8.20 -5.40 -9.00
N LEU A 81 -7.93 -6.71 -8.87
CA LEU A 81 -8.99 -7.66 -8.58
C LEU A 81 -9.41 -7.38 -7.13
N TRP A 82 -10.70 -7.22 -6.87
CA TRP A 82 -11.21 -7.03 -5.52
C TRP A 82 -11.78 -8.32 -4.94
N SER A 83 -12.60 -9.04 -5.71
CA SER A 83 -13.08 -10.37 -5.31
C SER A 83 -13.46 -11.22 -6.52
N ARG A 84 -13.41 -12.53 -6.32
CA ARG A 84 -13.66 -13.57 -7.35
C ARG A 84 -14.39 -14.76 -6.75
N VAL A 85 -15.19 -15.42 -7.57
CA VAL A 85 -15.71 -16.78 -7.30
C VAL A 85 -14.65 -17.81 -7.73
N TYR A 86 -14.19 -18.63 -6.78
CA TYR A 86 -13.23 -19.70 -7.03
C TYR A 86 -13.94 -21.01 -7.42
N PRO A 87 -13.22 -22.04 -7.91
CA PRO A 87 -13.83 -23.32 -8.30
C PRO A 87 -14.61 -24.04 -7.20
N ASP A 88 -14.41 -23.68 -5.93
CA ASP A 88 -15.18 -24.15 -4.79
C ASP A 88 -16.57 -23.47 -4.66
N GLY A 89 -16.90 -22.55 -5.57
CA GLY A 89 -18.15 -21.79 -5.58
C GLY A 89 -18.18 -20.61 -4.61
N GLY A 90 -17.16 -20.45 -3.76
CA GLY A 90 -17.08 -19.35 -2.81
C GLY A 90 -16.54 -18.07 -3.43
N ARG A 91 -17.24 -16.94 -3.21
CA ARG A 91 -16.66 -15.62 -3.47
C ARG A 91 -15.66 -15.27 -2.37
N LYS A 92 -14.42 -15.01 -2.75
CA LYS A 92 -13.34 -14.62 -1.83
C LYS A 92 -12.87 -13.20 -2.14
N PRO A 93 -12.69 -12.32 -1.13
CA PRO A 93 -12.00 -11.06 -1.34
C PRO A 93 -10.52 -11.32 -1.59
N VAL A 94 -10.03 -10.87 -2.75
CA VAL A 94 -8.64 -11.03 -3.17
C VAL A 94 -8.18 -9.68 -3.70
N PRO A 95 -7.98 -8.68 -2.81
CA PRO A 95 -7.47 -7.36 -3.20
C PRO A 95 -6.04 -7.52 -3.69
N ALA A 96 -5.89 -7.71 -5.00
CA ALA A 96 -4.63 -8.06 -5.61
C ALA A 96 -4.39 -7.28 -6.90
N THR A 97 -3.16 -6.81 -7.11
CA THR A 97 -2.80 -6.06 -8.30
C THR A 97 -2.92 -6.93 -9.55
N LEU A 98 -3.35 -6.30 -10.65
CA LEU A 98 -3.50 -6.97 -11.94
C LEU A 98 -2.28 -6.82 -12.85
N GLY A 99 -1.17 -6.31 -12.30
CA GLY A 99 0.08 -6.04 -12.97
C GLY A 99 0.72 -4.81 -12.36
N ASP A 100 1.56 -4.15 -13.15
CA ASP A 100 2.27 -2.96 -12.72
C ASP A 100 1.36 -1.74 -12.61
N SER A 101 1.50 -1.00 -11.51
CA SER A 101 0.87 0.30 -11.29
C SER A 101 1.46 1.37 -12.23
N VAL A 102 0.64 2.35 -12.59
CA VAL A 102 1.16 3.64 -13.09
C VAL A 102 1.58 4.45 -11.89
N ASN A 103 2.85 4.79 -11.76
CA ASN A 103 3.39 5.42 -10.56
C ASN A 103 4.18 6.69 -10.85
N VAL A 104 4.61 7.39 -9.80
CA VAL A 104 5.37 8.65 -9.90
C VAL A 104 6.56 8.59 -10.87
N ALA A 105 7.19 7.42 -11.04
CA ALA A 105 8.36 7.23 -11.91
C ALA A 105 8.02 6.74 -13.34
N THR A 106 6.78 6.29 -13.58
CA THR A 106 6.34 5.70 -14.86
C THR A 106 5.17 6.40 -15.53
N VAL A 107 4.48 7.28 -14.81
CA VAL A 107 3.38 8.06 -15.35
C VAL A 107 3.85 8.90 -16.53
N LYS A 108 3.09 8.84 -17.62
CA LYS A 108 3.35 9.67 -18.80
C LYS A 108 2.66 11.01 -18.62
N THR A 109 3.45 12.06 -18.56
CA THR A 109 2.99 13.44 -18.38
C THR A 109 3.81 14.38 -19.26
N ILE A 110 3.32 15.59 -19.48
CA ILE A 110 4.07 16.67 -20.14
C ILE A 110 4.53 17.64 -19.07
N GLY A 111 5.83 17.92 -19.03
CA GLY A 111 6.42 18.85 -18.08
C GLY A 111 7.73 18.32 -17.51
N PRO A 112 8.42 19.14 -16.71
CA PRO A 112 9.70 18.76 -16.11
C PRO A 112 9.56 17.78 -14.94
N THR A 113 8.36 17.65 -14.35
CA THR A 113 8.09 16.81 -13.18
C THR A 113 6.79 16.01 -13.38
N PRO A 114 6.61 14.87 -12.67
CA PRO A 114 5.39 14.09 -12.75
C PRO A 114 4.25 14.65 -11.88
N PHE A 115 4.41 15.82 -11.26
CA PHE A 115 3.48 16.36 -10.26
C PHE A 115 2.62 17.49 -10.83
N ASN A 116 1.36 17.58 -10.37
CA ASN A 116 0.36 18.53 -10.88
C ASN A 116 0.27 18.53 -12.42
N ALA A 117 0.55 17.39 -13.04
CA ALA A 117 0.76 17.29 -14.47
C ALA A 117 -0.43 16.60 -15.14
N PRO A 118 -0.85 17.04 -16.34
CA PRO A 118 -1.96 16.43 -17.07
C PRO A 118 -1.70 14.96 -17.39
N VAL A 119 -2.70 14.12 -17.16
CA VAL A 119 -2.67 12.68 -17.47
C VAL A 119 -4.03 12.19 -17.94
N ALA A 120 -4.04 11.22 -18.86
CA ALA A 120 -5.21 10.46 -19.26
C ALA A 120 -4.91 8.95 -19.24
N LEU A 121 -5.67 8.19 -18.45
CA LEU A 121 -5.51 6.75 -18.31
C LEU A 121 -6.73 6.02 -18.84
N ILE A 122 -6.50 5.03 -19.70
CA ILE A 122 -7.53 4.15 -20.27
C ILE A 122 -7.38 2.77 -19.62
N PHE A 123 -8.31 2.41 -18.76
CA PHE A 123 -8.37 1.10 -18.14
C PHE A 123 -9.28 0.20 -18.97
N THR A 124 -8.72 -0.76 -19.70
CA THR A 124 -9.52 -1.64 -20.56
C THR A 124 -8.85 -3.00 -20.80
N PRO A 125 -9.65 -4.05 -21.00
CA PRO A 125 -9.16 -5.36 -21.45
C PRO A 125 -8.92 -5.47 -22.96
N ASP A 126 -9.39 -4.53 -23.78
CA ASP A 126 -9.51 -4.70 -25.23
C ASP A 126 -8.77 -3.63 -26.05
N GLN A 127 -8.04 -4.09 -27.07
CA GLN A 127 -7.23 -3.24 -27.94
C GLN A 127 -8.08 -2.35 -28.85
N THR A 128 -9.22 -2.85 -29.32
CA THR A 128 -10.14 -2.08 -30.17
C THR A 128 -10.78 -0.96 -29.36
N THR A 129 -11.24 -1.27 -28.14
CA THR A 129 -11.77 -0.25 -27.21
C THR A 129 -10.71 0.79 -26.85
N ASP A 130 -9.47 0.39 -26.54
CA ASP A 130 -8.38 1.36 -26.32
C ASP A 130 -8.20 2.30 -27.50
N ALA A 131 -8.09 1.77 -28.72
CA ALA A 131 -7.87 2.57 -29.92
C ALA A 131 -9.02 3.58 -30.15
N LEU A 132 -10.27 3.16 -29.93
CA LEU A 132 -11.44 4.02 -30.07
C LEU A 132 -11.46 5.14 -29.03
N VAL A 133 -11.22 4.81 -27.76
CA VAL A 133 -11.15 5.79 -26.66
C VAL A 133 -9.99 6.75 -26.87
N ARG A 134 -8.81 6.25 -27.22
CA ARG A 134 -7.62 7.04 -27.53
C ARG A 134 -7.88 8.01 -28.67
N ALA A 135 -8.52 7.57 -29.75
CA ALA A 135 -8.89 8.44 -30.86
C ALA A 135 -9.90 9.53 -30.42
N ALA A 136 -10.83 9.21 -29.53
CA ALA A 136 -11.76 10.20 -28.96
C ALA A 136 -11.03 11.26 -28.10
N LEU A 137 -10.11 10.84 -27.22
CA LEU A 137 -9.27 11.74 -26.44
C LEU A 137 -8.44 12.67 -27.33
N ARG A 138 -7.83 12.13 -28.40
CA ARG A 138 -7.06 12.93 -29.37
C ARG A 138 -7.93 13.96 -30.08
N ARG A 139 -9.15 13.58 -30.52
CA ARG A 139 -10.11 14.53 -31.12
C ARG A 139 -10.57 15.61 -30.15
N ALA A 140 -10.65 15.30 -28.86
CA ALA A 140 -10.95 16.26 -27.81
C ALA A 140 -9.77 17.19 -27.46
N GLY A 141 -8.62 17.02 -28.11
CA GLY A 141 -7.46 17.90 -27.95
C GLY A 141 -6.38 17.40 -26.98
N TYR A 142 -6.55 16.24 -26.35
CA TYR A 142 -5.55 15.71 -25.43
C TYR A 142 -4.27 15.25 -26.19
N PRO A 143 -3.07 15.65 -25.75
CA PRO A 143 -1.80 15.18 -26.32
C PRO A 143 -1.65 13.66 -26.24
N ALA A 144 -1.04 13.03 -27.25
CA ALA A 144 -0.83 11.58 -27.24
C ALA A 144 0.11 11.15 -26.10
N ASP A 145 1.06 12.02 -25.77
CA ASP A 145 2.12 11.77 -24.80
C ASP A 145 1.62 11.65 -23.35
N ILE A 146 0.39 12.09 -23.05
CA ILE A 146 -0.22 11.94 -21.72
C ILE A 146 -1.22 10.78 -21.63
N ILE A 147 -1.47 10.07 -22.74
CA ILE A 147 -2.48 9.01 -22.81
C ILE A 147 -1.82 7.64 -22.63
N SER A 148 -2.09 6.98 -21.50
CA SER A 148 -1.59 5.63 -21.21
C SER A 148 -2.73 4.61 -21.11
N THR A 149 -2.46 3.38 -21.54
CA THR A 149 -3.35 2.23 -21.31
C THR A 149 -2.92 1.53 -20.02
N VAL A 150 -3.88 1.22 -19.16
CA VAL A 150 -3.72 0.34 -18.02
C VAL A 150 -4.56 -0.90 -18.30
N VAL A 151 -3.90 -2.04 -18.50
CA VAL A 151 -4.58 -3.24 -19.00
C VAL A 151 -5.29 -3.98 -17.87
N PHE A 152 -6.56 -4.31 -18.09
CA PHE A 152 -7.25 -5.38 -17.35
C PHE A 152 -7.03 -6.70 -18.11
N PRO A 153 -6.12 -7.59 -17.69
CA PRO A 153 -5.72 -8.74 -18.51
C PRO A 153 -6.87 -9.75 -18.67
N ALA A 154 -7.57 -9.70 -19.81
CA ALA A 154 -8.84 -10.42 -20.02
C ALA A 154 -8.74 -11.93 -19.81
N LYS A 155 -7.60 -12.55 -20.13
CA LYS A 155 -7.37 -14.00 -19.96
C LYS A 155 -7.20 -14.42 -18.50
N MET A 156 -6.91 -13.48 -17.61
CA MET A 156 -6.77 -13.74 -16.18
C MET A 156 -8.06 -13.47 -15.41
N LEU A 157 -9.08 -12.88 -16.05
CA LEU A 157 -10.25 -12.31 -15.41
C LEU A 157 -11.55 -12.96 -15.89
N ASN A 158 -12.50 -13.12 -14.97
CA ASN A 158 -13.89 -13.46 -15.26
C ASN A 158 -14.67 -12.16 -15.52
N LEU A 159 -14.44 -11.58 -16.70
CA LEU A 159 -15.10 -10.34 -17.14
C LEU A 159 -16.56 -10.58 -17.56
N GLY A 160 -17.38 -9.53 -17.55
CA GLY A 160 -18.82 -9.57 -17.78
C GLY A 160 -19.61 -9.09 -16.57
N TYR A 161 -20.84 -9.57 -16.42
CA TYR A 161 -21.75 -9.17 -15.34
C TYR A 161 -22.32 -10.39 -14.63
N GLY A 162 -22.84 -10.19 -13.41
CA GLY A 162 -23.50 -11.23 -12.61
C GLY A 162 -22.60 -11.82 -11.52
N GLU A 163 -23.14 -12.78 -10.78
CA GLU A 163 -22.55 -13.27 -9.53
C GLU A 163 -21.19 -13.97 -9.68
N ASN A 164 -20.88 -14.48 -10.87
CA ASN A 164 -19.62 -15.17 -11.16
C ASN A 164 -18.56 -14.23 -11.76
N ALA A 165 -18.91 -12.98 -12.09
CA ALA A 165 -17.98 -12.00 -12.63
C ALA A 165 -17.05 -11.46 -11.54
N ASP A 166 -15.82 -11.15 -11.91
CA ASP A 166 -14.86 -10.53 -11.00
C ASP A 166 -15.29 -9.11 -10.64
N LEU A 167 -15.19 -8.76 -9.35
CA LEU A 167 -15.28 -7.35 -8.94
C LEU A 167 -13.90 -6.73 -9.07
N LEU A 168 -13.82 -5.62 -9.81
CA LEU A 168 -12.62 -4.86 -10.06
C LEU A 168 -12.64 -3.55 -9.26
N MET A 169 -11.47 -3.01 -8.97
CA MET A 169 -11.32 -1.72 -8.30
C MET A 169 -10.15 -0.95 -8.93
N ILE A 170 -10.24 0.38 -8.95
CA ILE A 170 -9.10 1.25 -9.25
C ILE A 170 -8.91 2.17 -8.05
N ALA A 171 -7.70 2.14 -7.48
CA ALA A 171 -7.35 2.96 -6.33
C ALA A 171 -6.08 3.75 -6.63
N MET A 172 -6.03 4.97 -6.09
CA MET A 172 -4.83 5.78 -6.05
C MET A 172 -4.28 5.80 -4.64
N ARG A 173 -2.98 5.58 -4.55
CA ARG A 173 -2.21 5.68 -3.32
C ARG A 173 -1.27 6.87 -3.43
N ASN A 174 -1.16 7.62 -2.34
CA ASN A 174 -0.20 8.69 -2.18
C ASN A 174 0.57 8.45 -0.88
N ALA A 175 1.81 8.94 -0.82
CA ALA A 175 2.64 8.85 0.37
C ALA A 175 3.60 10.03 0.48
N ILE A 176 3.68 10.59 1.68
CA ILE A 176 4.67 11.58 2.12
C ILE A 176 4.63 12.83 1.25
N TRP A 177 3.62 13.67 1.49
CA TRP A 177 3.50 14.99 0.89
C TRP A 177 4.67 15.90 1.26
N GLU A 178 5.20 16.64 0.29
CA GLU A 178 6.16 17.71 0.58
C GLU A 178 5.48 18.85 1.34
N VAL A 179 4.25 19.20 0.94
CA VAL A 179 3.40 20.17 1.62
C VAL A 179 2.10 19.48 2.06
N PRO A 180 1.94 19.15 3.36
CA PRO A 180 0.78 18.40 3.85
C PRO A 180 -0.59 19.00 3.51
N ALA A 181 -0.72 20.34 3.58
CA ALA A 181 -1.96 21.03 3.24
C ALA A 181 -2.36 20.82 1.77
N ALA A 182 -1.42 20.94 0.84
CA ALA A 182 -1.67 20.69 -0.58
C ALA A 182 -2.07 19.24 -0.86
N GLY A 183 -1.46 18.28 -0.14
CA GLY A 183 -1.84 16.87 -0.19
C GLY A 183 -3.27 16.63 0.30
N SER A 184 -3.64 17.22 1.43
CA SER A 184 -5.01 17.17 1.97
C SER A 184 -6.03 17.75 0.98
N ASP A 185 -5.74 18.92 0.42
CA ASP A 185 -6.62 19.57 -0.57
C ASP A 185 -6.81 18.71 -1.81
N TYR A 186 -5.73 18.08 -2.32
CA TYR A 186 -5.77 17.19 -3.46
C TYR A 186 -6.61 15.93 -3.19
N VAL A 187 -6.45 15.31 -2.02
CA VAL A 187 -7.22 14.09 -1.68
C VAL A 187 -8.70 14.42 -1.49
N ASN A 188 -9.01 15.55 -0.87
CA ASN A 188 -10.39 15.99 -0.64
C ASN A 188 -11.08 16.48 -1.92
N ASN A 189 -10.31 17.03 -2.87
CA ASN A 189 -10.81 17.56 -4.13
C ASN A 189 -9.97 17.04 -5.33
N PRO A 190 -9.98 15.73 -5.59
CA PRO A 190 -9.12 15.14 -6.61
C PRO A 190 -9.53 15.64 -8.00
N PRO A 191 -8.63 16.29 -8.76
CA PRO A 191 -8.95 16.99 -10.01
C PRO A 191 -9.07 16.02 -11.19
N PHE A 192 -9.85 14.96 -11.03
CA PHE A 192 -10.12 13.97 -12.08
C PHE A 192 -11.58 13.96 -12.52
N ARG A 193 -11.76 13.73 -13.81
CA ARG A 193 -13.01 13.27 -14.40
C ARG A 193 -12.87 11.80 -14.74
N VAL A 194 -13.89 11.03 -14.35
CA VAL A 194 -13.97 9.60 -14.58
C VAL A 194 -15.12 9.32 -15.52
N PHE A 195 -14.90 8.43 -16.48
CA PHE A 195 -15.93 7.97 -17.39
C PHE A 195 -15.91 6.46 -17.49
N ARG A 196 -17.08 5.82 -17.43
CA ARG A 196 -17.26 4.46 -17.96
C ARG A 196 -17.67 4.57 -19.42
N VAL A 197 -17.03 3.80 -20.28
CA VAL A 197 -17.21 3.85 -21.73
C VAL A 197 -17.64 2.48 -22.23
N THR A 198 -18.79 2.45 -22.89
CA THR A 198 -19.36 1.23 -23.47
C THR A 198 -19.51 1.42 -24.99
N PRO A 199 -18.90 0.56 -25.82
CA PRO A 199 -19.10 0.59 -27.26
C PRO A 199 -20.58 0.34 -27.64
N ARG A 200 -21.17 1.20 -28.48
CA ARG A 200 -22.56 1.05 -28.98
C ARG A 200 -22.69 -0.07 -30.02
N THR A 201 -21.64 -0.19 -30.83
CA THR A 201 -21.42 -1.33 -31.70
C THR A 201 -20.38 -2.19 -31.03
N LEU A 202 -20.56 -3.51 -31.04
CA LEU A 202 -19.58 -4.46 -30.52
C LEU A 202 -18.63 -4.79 -31.67
N PRO A 203 -17.46 -4.13 -31.80
CA PRO A 203 -16.50 -4.49 -32.81
C PRO A 203 -15.95 -5.91 -32.54
N THR A 204 -15.05 -6.38 -33.39
CA THR A 204 -14.30 -7.60 -33.08
C THR A 204 -13.45 -7.36 -31.83
N LYS A 205 -13.70 -8.17 -30.80
CA LYS A 205 -12.91 -8.20 -29.57
C LYS A 205 -11.49 -8.69 -29.85
N ILE A 206 -10.50 -7.89 -29.46
CA ILE A 206 -9.07 -8.20 -29.54
C ILE A 206 -8.49 -7.95 -28.14
N PRO A 207 -8.50 -8.95 -27.24
CA PRO A 207 -8.06 -8.75 -25.87
C PRO A 207 -6.55 -8.45 -25.83
N PHE A 208 -6.14 -7.59 -24.90
CA PHE A 208 -4.73 -7.47 -24.54
C PHE A 208 -4.22 -8.77 -23.90
N LEU A 209 -2.95 -9.08 -24.15
CA LEU A 209 -2.22 -10.02 -23.31
C LEU A 209 -1.94 -9.37 -21.94
N ALA A 210 -1.60 -10.19 -20.94
CA ALA A 210 -1.04 -9.65 -19.71
C ALA A 210 0.23 -8.84 -20.04
N PRO A 211 0.36 -7.59 -19.57
CA PRO A 211 1.55 -6.79 -19.82
C PRO A 211 2.80 -7.48 -19.24
N PRO A 212 3.97 -7.31 -19.88
CA PRO A 212 5.22 -7.71 -19.25
C PRO A 212 5.41 -6.92 -17.95
N LEU A 213 5.88 -7.62 -16.93
CA LEU A 213 6.15 -7.06 -15.62
C LEU A 213 7.54 -6.40 -15.60
N ARG A 214 7.67 -5.24 -14.95
CA ARG A 214 8.99 -4.68 -14.60
C ARG A 214 9.74 -5.67 -13.72
N VAL A 215 11.04 -5.81 -13.98
CA VAL A 215 11.95 -6.62 -13.19
C VAL A 215 12.18 -5.92 -11.85
N ARG A 216 11.91 -6.61 -10.75
CA ARG A 216 12.28 -6.17 -9.40
C ARG A 216 13.75 -6.44 -9.17
N GLY A 217 14.43 -5.54 -8.46
CA GLY A 217 15.81 -5.73 -8.04
C GLY A 217 16.86 -5.43 -9.09
N THR A 218 18.08 -5.25 -8.61
CA THR A 218 19.26 -4.84 -9.41
C THR A 218 20.42 -5.83 -9.30
N GLY A 219 20.26 -6.91 -8.55
CA GLY A 219 21.31 -7.82 -8.11
C GLY A 219 22.14 -7.30 -6.94
N LYS A 220 21.91 -6.07 -6.45
CA LYS A 220 22.59 -5.50 -5.28
C LYS A 220 21.80 -5.82 -4.04
N THR A 221 22.43 -6.37 -3.01
CA THR A 221 21.74 -6.84 -1.81
C THR A 221 22.15 -6.06 -0.57
N GLU A 222 21.24 -5.93 0.40
CA GLU A 222 21.52 -5.36 1.73
C GLU A 222 22.12 -6.38 2.70
N MET A 223 22.31 -7.63 2.26
CA MET A 223 22.77 -8.73 3.12
C MET A 223 24.16 -8.51 3.71
N ASP A 224 24.98 -7.63 3.13
CA ASP A 224 26.26 -7.23 3.74
C ASP A 224 26.07 -6.53 5.11
N LEU A 225 24.88 -5.95 5.36
CA LEU A 225 24.50 -5.37 6.64
C LEU A 225 24.01 -6.41 7.67
N MET A 226 23.97 -7.71 7.34
CA MET A 226 23.45 -8.75 8.25
C MET A 226 24.22 -8.81 9.57
N ASN A 227 25.55 -8.76 9.53
CA ASN A 227 26.37 -8.70 10.76
C ASN A 227 26.11 -7.39 11.53
N LYS A 228 25.83 -6.29 10.83
CA LYS A 228 25.48 -5.01 11.46
C LYS A 228 24.14 -5.09 12.18
N MET A 229 23.15 -5.75 11.58
CA MET A 229 21.86 -6.02 12.18
C MET A 229 22.00 -6.82 13.49
N ASP A 230 22.86 -7.84 13.50
CA ASP A 230 23.10 -8.65 14.69
C ASP A 230 23.82 -7.86 15.80
N GLN A 231 24.77 -7.01 15.43
CA GLN A 231 25.42 -6.07 16.35
C GLN A 231 24.40 -5.07 16.94
N LEU A 232 23.54 -4.49 16.10
CA LEU A 232 22.49 -3.56 16.52
C LEU A 232 21.53 -4.25 17.49
N ARG A 233 21.05 -5.46 17.17
CA ARG A 233 20.21 -6.27 18.06
C ARG A 233 20.84 -6.45 19.44
N LYS A 234 22.11 -6.89 19.47
CA LYS A 234 22.85 -7.12 20.71
C LYS A 234 22.93 -5.84 21.54
N ASN A 235 23.29 -4.72 20.94
CA ASN A 235 23.48 -3.46 21.64
C ASN A 235 22.14 -2.86 22.13
N ILE A 236 21.04 -3.08 21.40
CA ILE A 236 19.69 -2.74 21.87
C ILE A 236 19.35 -3.53 23.16
N ILE A 237 19.66 -4.82 23.21
CA ILE A 237 19.42 -5.65 24.40
C ILE A 237 20.31 -5.19 25.57
N GLU A 238 21.59 -4.91 25.32
CA GLU A 238 22.53 -4.41 26.33
C GLU A 238 22.14 -3.03 26.89
N ALA A 239 21.53 -2.16 26.07
CA ALA A 239 21.00 -0.89 26.54
C ALA A 239 19.76 -1.03 27.45
N ASN A 240 19.17 -2.23 27.56
CA ASN A 240 17.94 -2.52 28.28
C ASN A 240 18.14 -3.66 29.32
N THR A 241 19.24 -3.62 30.09
CA THR A 241 19.67 -4.69 31.02
C THR A 241 18.65 -5.10 32.08
N GLY A 242 17.70 -4.23 32.45
CA GLY A 242 16.63 -4.52 33.41
C GLY A 242 15.45 -5.30 32.84
N MET A 243 15.45 -5.55 31.54
CA MET A 243 14.33 -6.16 30.82
C MET A 243 14.70 -7.56 30.32
N GLU A 244 13.69 -8.36 30.01
CA GLU A 244 13.79 -9.58 29.22
C GLU A 244 13.45 -9.25 27.76
N ALA A 245 14.24 -9.75 26.82
CA ALA A 245 14.07 -9.49 25.40
C ALA A 245 13.72 -10.77 24.65
N ALA A 246 12.66 -10.74 23.84
CA ALA A 246 12.24 -11.82 22.96
C ALA A 246 12.19 -11.36 21.51
N ASP A 247 12.76 -12.15 20.59
CA ASP A 247 12.62 -11.89 19.16
C ASP A 247 11.21 -12.20 18.67
N ILE A 248 10.68 -11.28 17.88
CA ILE A 248 9.48 -11.47 17.08
C ILE A 248 9.95 -11.58 15.64
N GLN A 249 9.82 -12.79 15.08
CA GLN A 249 10.26 -13.08 13.72
C GLN A 249 9.32 -12.38 12.73
N THR A 250 9.87 -11.48 11.91
CA THR A 250 9.16 -10.90 10.77
C THR A 250 9.27 -11.81 9.55
N MET A 251 8.34 -11.64 8.62
CA MET A 251 8.32 -12.37 7.36
C MET A 251 7.84 -11.50 6.20
N PRO A 252 8.18 -11.86 4.95
CA PRO A 252 7.60 -11.27 3.75
C PRO A 252 6.09 -11.45 3.68
N MET A 253 5.40 -10.43 3.18
CA MET A 253 3.94 -10.41 3.08
C MET A 253 3.51 -9.79 1.76
N CYS A 254 2.37 -10.25 1.22
CA CYS A 254 1.71 -9.69 0.03
C CYS A 254 2.66 -9.34 -1.12
N TYR A 255 3.58 -10.25 -1.46
CA TYR A 255 4.69 -9.92 -2.34
C TYR A 255 4.28 -9.64 -3.80
N GLU A 256 3.30 -10.40 -4.30
CA GLU A 256 2.97 -10.41 -5.72
C GLU A 256 1.48 -10.69 -5.93
N GLY A 257 0.76 -9.76 -6.56
CA GLY A 257 -0.67 -9.88 -6.82
C GLY A 257 -1.03 -11.14 -7.60
N TYR A 258 -0.19 -11.54 -8.57
CA TYR A 258 -0.41 -12.78 -9.31
C TYR A 258 -0.29 -14.03 -8.44
N ASP A 259 0.57 -14.06 -7.42
CA ASP A 259 0.61 -15.15 -6.44
C ASP A 259 -0.69 -15.20 -5.62
N LEU A 260 -1.13 -14.03 -5.13
CA LEU A 260 -2.35 -13.90 -4.34
C LEU A 260 -3.59 -14.39 -5.10
N ILE A 261 -3.70 -14.03 -6.38
CA ILE A 261 -4.79 -14.45 -7.27
C ILE A 261 -4.75 -15.96 -7.52
N GLN A 262 -3.56 -16.53 -7.78
CA GLN A 262 -3.44 -17.96 -8.07
C GLN A 262 -3.77 -18.83 -6.85
N ARG A 263 -3.36 -18.39 -5.66
CA ARG A 263 -3.56 -19.12 -4.40
C ARG A 263 -4.89 -18.80 -3.72
N GLY A 264 -5.61 -17.77 -4.18
CA GLY A 264 -6.83 -17.28 -3.53
C GLY A 264 -6.59 -16.76 -2.13
N LEU A 265 -5.44 -16.11 -1.90
CA LEU A 265 -5.08 -15.55 -0.59
C LEU A 265 -5.93 -14.30 -0.31
N VAL A 266 -6.53 -14.30 0.87
CA VAL A 266 -7.52 -13.29 1.26
C VAL A 266 -6.81 -12.12 1.96
N TRP A 267 -7.33 -10.90 1.77
CA TRP A 267 -7.03 -9.68 2.56
C TRP A 267 -5.67 -8.95 2.37
N CYS A 268 -4.77 -9.39 1.49
CA CYS A 268 -3.38 -8.84 1.44
C CYS A 268 -3.22 -7.40 0.90
N GLY A 269 -3.98 -6.99 -0.11
CA GLY A 269 -3.88 -5.63 -0.68
C GLY A 269 -2.48 -5.28 -1.19
N ASP A 270 -1.89 -6.13 -2.06
CA ASP A 270 -0.52 -5.93 -2.51
C ASP A 270 -0.31 -4.63 -3.31
N SER A 271 0.95 -4.29 -3.49
CA SER A 271 1.37 -3.32 -4.49
C SER A 271 2.66 -3.81 -5.10
N ARG A 272 2.71 -3.99 -6.42
CA ARG A 272 3.97 -4.36 -7.09
C ARG A 272 5.06 -3.31 -6.93
N ASP A 273 4.68 -2.07 -6.61
CA ASP A 273 5.59 -0.97 -6.31
C ASP A 273 6.24 -1.08 -4.92
N ALA A 274 5.89 -2.10 -4.13
CA ALA A 274 6.33 -2.28 -2.77
C ALA A 274 6.95 -3.66 -2.48
N PHE A 275 7.70 -3.73 -1.39
CA PHE A 275 7.94 -4.94 -0.63
C PHE A 275 7.42 -4.75 0.80
N TYR A 276 6.72 -5.76 1.34
CA TYR A 276 6.20 -5.69 2.71
C TYR A 276 6.81 -6.79 3.58
N VAL A 277 7.10 -6.42 4.82
CA VAL A 277 7.50 -7.35 5.89
C VAL A 277 6.70 -7.03 7.15
N GLY A 278 6.36 -8.05 7.93
CA GLY A 278 5.58 -7.83 9.14
C GLY A 278 5.51 -9.03 10.06
N ALA A 279 4.82 -8.84 11.18
CA ALA A 279 4.56 -9.84 12.22
C ALA A 279 3.30 -9.47 13.03
N GLY A 280 2.65 -10.45 13.64
CA GLY A 280 1.51 -10.24 14.54
C GLY A 280 0.17 -9.91 13.86
N LEU A 281 0.07 -10.08 12.53
CA LEU A 281 -1.18 -9.90 11.79
C LEU A 281 -1.88 -11.26 11.61
N PRO A 282 -3.05 -11.52 12.23
CA PRO A 282 -3.67 -12.85 12.29
C PRO A 282 -3.95 -13.52 10.95
N GLU A 283 -4.15 -12.75 9.89
CA GLU A 283 -4.43 -13.28 8.55
C GLU A 283 -3.20 -13.88 7.87
N TYR A 284 -2.00 -13.56 8.37
CA TYR A 284 -0.74 -13.92 7.74
C TYR A 284 0.21 -14.63 8.70
N ASP A 285 0.14 -14.30 9.99
CA ASP A 285 1.04 -14.75 11.04
C ASP A 285 0.29 -15.52 12.12
N PHE A 286 0.51 -16.82 12.13
CA PHE A 286 -0.05 -17.74 13.12
C PHE A 286 0.91 -18.02 14.28
N VAL A 287 2.11 -17.45 14.25
CA VAL A 287 3.17 -17.71 15.23
C VAL A 287 3.22 -16.58 16.24
N ASN A 288 3.31 -15.34 15.78
CA ASN A 288 3.47 -14.21 16.68
C ASN A 288 2.10 -13.66 17.11
N GLN A 289 1.88 -13.56 18.42
CA GLN A 289 0.77 -12.82 19.01
C GLN A 289 1.33 -11.68 19.84
N ILE A 290 1.33 -10.48 19.28
CA ILE A 290 1.99 -9.34 19.90
C ILE A 290 0.97 -8.60 20.77
N ARG A 291 1.23 -8.60 22.07
CA ARG A 291 0.51 -7.77 23.05
C ARG A 291 1.54 -7.08 23.92
N LEU A 292 1.23 -5.89 24.39
CA LEU A 292 2.05 -5.17 25.36
C LEU A 292 1.29 -5.14 26.68
N ALA A 293 1.86 -5.59 27.78
CA ALA A 293 1.41 -5.32 29.14
C ALA A 293 2.05 -4.03 29.67
N ASP A 294 1.78 -3.65 30.92
CA ASP A 294 2.36 -2.42 31.49
C ASP A 294 3.88 -2.56 31.64
N GLY A 295 4.60 -1.51 31.25
CA GLY A 295 6.07 -1.53 31.20
C GLY A 295 6.65 -2.32 30.02
N GLU A 296 5.83 -2.96 29.18
CA GLU A 296 6.30 -3.62 27.96
C GLU A 296 6.38 -2.65 26.77
N PHE A 297 7.32 -2.90 25.87
CA PHE A 297 7.47 -2.16 24.62
C PHE A 297 8.08 -3.04 23.52
N LEU A 298 7.98 -2.59 22.27
CA LEU A 298 8.72 -3.16 21.15
C LEU A 298 9.89 -2.26 20.80
N MET A 299 10.99 -2.87 20.34
CA MET A 299 12.02 -2.20 19.56
C MET A 299 11.95 -2.72 18.14
N ILE A 300 11.65 -1.83 17.20
CA ILE A 300 11.68 -2.10 15.77
C ILE A 300 13.00 -1.56 15.24
N TYR A 301 13.77 -2.39 14.56
CA TYR A 301 15.08 -2.02 14.07
C TYR A 301 15.38 -2.72 12.77
N GLY A 302 16.15 -2.06 11.92
CA GLY A 302 16.26 -2.49 10.54
C GLY A 302 17.26 -1.69 9.74
N VAL A 303 17.28 -1.97 8.44
CA VAL A 303 18.03 -1.17 7.47
C VAL A 303 17.19 0.04 7.09
N ASN A 304 17.81 1.21 7.00
CA ASN A 304 17.20 2.34 6.32
C ASN A 304 17.25 2.08 4.81
N HIS A 305 16.23 1.41 4.29
CA HIS A 305 16.13 1.02 2.88
C HIS A 305 16.18 2.20 1.91
N VAL A 306 15.91 3.43 2.39
CA VAL A 306 16.09 4.64 1.58
C VAL A 306 17.58 5.01 1.48
N ALA A 307 18.33 4.90 2.58
CA ALA A 307 19.77 5.19 2.60
C ALA A 307 20.58 4.18 1.78
N THR A 308 20.14 2.93 1.68
CA THR A 308 20.75 1.91 0.80
C THR A 308 20.33 2.05 -0.67
N GLY A 309 19.36 2.91 -0.97
CA GLY A 309 18.81 3.10 -2.32
C GLY A 309 17.85 2.00 -2.78
N LYS A 310 17.35 1.16 -1.86
CA LYS A 310 16.32 0.14 -2.13
C LYS A 310 14.89 0.69 -2.11
N ALA A 311 14.72 1.88 -1.57
CA ALA A 311 13.45 2.56 -1.46
C ALA A 311 13.59 4.05 -1.76
N THR A 312 12.53 4.62 -2.32
CA THR A 312 12.29 6.06 -2.37
C THR A 312 11.68 6.53 -1.05
N TYR A 313 10.90 5.67 -0.39
CA TYR A 313 10.38 5.90 0.96
C TYR A 313 10.02 4.56 1.62
N MET A 314 10.09 4.50 2.95
CA MET A 314 9.61 3.35 3.71
C MET A 314 8.84 3.80 4.95
N ASN A 315 7.92 2.98 5.42
CA ASN A 315 7.24 3.22 6.68
C ASN A 315 6.98 1.91 7.44
N THR A 316 6.88 2.01 8.76
CA THR A 316 6.42 0.91 9.61
C THR A 316 5.19 1.35 10.38
N ASN A 317 4.08 0.65 10.18
CA ASN A 317 2.83 0.90 10.86
C ASN A 317 2.59 -0.15 11.94
N ILE A 318 1.96 0.31 13.03
CA ILE A 318 1.51 -0.54 14.13
C ILE A 318 0.00 -0.55 14.12
N TYR A 319 -0.59 -1.74 14.17
CA TYR A 319 -2.03 -1.94 14.00
C TYR A 319 -2.67 -2.60 15.21
N ALA A 320 -3.89 -2.20 15.55
CA ALA A 320 -4.81 -3.06 16.27
C ALA A 320 -5.35 -4.12 15.30
N SER A 321 -4.86 -5.35 15.42
CA SER A 321 -4.92 -6.38 14.36
C SER A 321 -5.99 -7.45 14.55
N GLU A 322 -6.82 -7.32 15.58
CA GLU A 322 -8.06 -8.09 15.68
C GLU A 322 -9.08 -7.53 14.67
N THR A 323 -10.30 -7.22 15.08
CA THR A 323 -11.37 -6.81 14.16
C THR A 323 -11.09 -5.46 13.47
N ALA A 324 -10.41 -4.55 14.16
CA ALA A 324 -10.28 -3.16 13.70
C ALA A 324 -9.36 -3.02 12.48
N LYS A 325 -8.24 -3.74 12.44
CA LYS A 325 -7.17 -3.58 11.44
C LYS A 325 -6.73 -2.11 11.30
N LEU A 326 -6.73 -1.40 12.42
CA LEU A 326 -6.64 0.06 12.50
C LEU A 326 -5.24 0.50 12.88
N SER A 327 -4.67 1.47 12.16
CA SER A 327 -3.34 2.00 12.47
C SER A 327 -3.39 2.78 13.80
N LEU A 328 -2.52 2.40 14.73
CA LEU A 328 -2.31 3.03 16.05
C LEU A 328 -1.12 4.00 16.06
N GLY A 329 -0.31 3.96 15.02
CA GLY A 329 0.87 4.81 14.85
C GLY A 329 1.70 4.35 13.66
N ALA A 330 2.55 5.23 13.16
CA ALA A 330 3.50 4.92 12.10
C ALA A 330 4.78 5.72 12.30
N ILE A 331 5.89 5.13 11.86
CA ILE A 331 7.18 5.79 11.65
C ILE A 331 7.54 5.68 10.18
N ASP A 332 8.25 6.67 9.65
CA ASP A 332 8.72 6.62 8.26
C ASP A 332 10.18 7.09 8.13
N ASP A 333 10.72 6.99 6.92
CA ASP A 333 12.13 7.30 6.67
C ASP A 333 12.56 8.74 7.00
N ARG A 334 11.61 9.69 7.15
CA ARG A 334 11.89 11.04 7.68
C ARG A 334 12.23 11.03 9.17
N ASP A 335 11.86 9.97 9.88
CA ASP A 335 12.22 9.74 11.27
C ASP A 335 13.59 9.08 11.44
N PHE A 336 14.14 8.50 10.37
CA PHE A 336 15.41 7.78 10.42
C PHE A 336 16.57 8.62 9.87
N THR A 337 16.36 9.20 8.68
CA THR A 337 17.41 9.80 7.86
C THR A 337 17.96 11.07 8.50
N GLY A 338 19.28 11.10 8.75
CA GLY A 338 19.97 12.24 9.36
C GLY A 338 19.64 12.47 10.84
N LYS A 339 18.90 11.55 11.47
CA LYS A 339 18.54 11.61 12.89
C LYS A 339 19.31 10.61 13.76
N GLY A 340 20.09 9.71 13.14
CA GLY A 340 20.98 8.77 13.84
C GLY A 340 20.23 7.87 14.82
N THR A 341 19.06 7.36 14.46
CA THR A 341 18.21 6.62 15.42
C THR A 341 18.86 5.32 15.92
N ALA A 342 19.73 4.72 15.11
CA ALA A 342 20.57 3.58 15.52
C ALA A 342 21.90 3.99 16.16
N THR A 343 22.34 5.26 16.05
CA THR A 343 23.64 5.75 16.57
C THR A 343 23.84 5.47 18.07
N PRO A 344 22.85 5.64 18.97
CA PRO A 344 23.02 5.29 20.38
C PRO A 344 23.44 3.83 20.61
N PHE A 345 23.10 2.93 19.68
CA PHE A 345 23.41 1.51 19.73
C PHE A 345 24.61 1.12 18.85
N LEU A 346 25.10 2.00 17.99
CA LEU A 346 26.20 1.76 17.04
C LEU A 346 27.22 2.92 17.12
N LEU A 347 27.67 3.25 18.32
CA LEU A 347 28.54 4.41 18.57
C LEU A 347 29.86 4.32 17.79
N GLY A 348 30.15 5.37 17.01
CA GLY A 348 31.37 5.48 16.20
C GLY A 348 31.38 4.62 14.93
N ASP A 349 30.26 3.95 14.63
CA ASP A 349 30.14 3.10 13.46
C ASP A 349 29.73 3.89 12.22
N SER A 350 30.45 3.71 11.10
CA SER A 350 30.16 4.41 9.85
C SER A 350 28.83 3.99 9.22
N ASP A 351 28.34 2.78 9.54
CA ASP A 351 27.12 2.24 8.96
C ASP A 351 25.88 2.57 9.82
N ALA A 352 26.02 3.32 10.92
CA ALA A 352 24.91 3.65 11.80
C ALA A 352 23.77 4.38 11.07
N ASP A 353 24.08 5.22 10.08
CA ASP A 353 23.09 5.95 9.27
C ASP A 353 22.39 5.08 8.21
N LEU A 354 22.93 3.88 7.94
CA LEU A 354 22.29 2.86 7.10
C LEU A 354 21.30 2.01 7.91
N MET A 355 21.21 2.21 9.22
CA MET A 355 20.37 1.44 10.13
C MET A 355 19.39 2.37 10.86
N TYR A 356 18.33 1.81 11.43
CA TYR A 356 17.43 2.54 12.31
C TYR A 356 17.01 1.68 13.51
N ALA A 357 16.63 2.33 14.61
CA ALA A 357 16.03 1.70 15.77
C ALA A 357 14.98 2.63 16.41
N TYR A 358 13.79 2.12 16.67
CA TYR A 358 12.67 2.89 17.20
C TYR A 358 11.91 2.08 18.25
N LYS A 359 11.62 2.72 19.38
CA LYS A 359 10.77 2.18 20.43
C LYS A 359 9.30 2.38 20.06
N VAL A 360 8.48 1.37 20.30
CA VAL A 360 7.03 1.44 20.19
C VAL A 360 6.41 1.04 21.53
N SER A 361 5.60 1.91 22.12
CA SER A 361 5.00 1.63 23.43
C SER A 361 3.64 2.31 23.59
N ARG A 362 2.85 1.87 24.57
CA ARG A 362 1.67 2.64 25.03
C ARG A 362 2.07 3.94 25.72
N GLU A 363 3.28 4.00 26.29
CA GLU A 363 3.78 5.19 26.99
C GLU A 363 5.20 5.53 26.55
N CYS A 364 5.42 6.79 26.21
CA CYS A 364 6.74 7.35 25.93
C CYS A 364 7.03 8.45 26.96
N GLY A 365 8.28 8.54 27.40
CA GLY A 365 8.70 9.64 28.27
C GLY A 365 8.53 11.00 27.57
N THR A 366 8.31 12.07 28.35
CA THR A 366 7.99 13.43 27.86
C THR A 366 8.99 13.99 26.84
N HIS A 367 10.22 13.45 26.77
CA HIS A 367 11.22 13.78 25.76
C HIS A 367 12.03 12.55 25.33
N GLU A 368 11.41 11.37 25.38
CA GLU A 368 12.09 10.13 24.99
C GLU A 368 12.33 10.15 23.47
N PRO A 369 13.60 10.20 23.00
CA PRO A 369 13.87 10.20 21.59
C PRO A 369 13.51 8.84 20.97
N ASN A 370 13.12 8.85 19.71
CA ASN A 370 12.84 7.65 18.92
C ASN A 370 11.79 6.73 19.55
N CYS A 371 10.75 7.31 20.18
CA CYS A 371 9.64 6.58 20.78
C CYS A 371 8.32 6.93 20.09
N LEU A 372 7.66 5.93 19.52
CA LEU A 372 6.32 6.02 18.96
C LEU A 372 5.32 5.62 20.05
N LYS A 373 4.56 6.61 20.54
CA LYS A 373 3.42 6.35 21.42
C LYS A 373 2.25 5.83 20.59
N LEU A 374 1.72 4.67 20.96
CA LEU A 374 0.54 4.10 20.33
C LEU A 374 -0.73 4.79 20.82
N SER A 375 -1.61 5.14 19.89
CA SER A 375 -2.91 5.72 20.19
C SER A 375 -3.89 5.48 19.05
N PRO A 376 -5.15 5.11 19.32
CA PRO A 376 -6.20 5.22 18.32
C PRO A 376 -6.27 6.66 17.75
N PRO A 377 -6.73 6.85 16.51
CA PRO A 377 -7.02 8.18 15.98
C PRO A 377 -7.93 8.96 16.93
N ILE A 378 -7.71 10.27 17.07
CA ILE A 378 -8.38 11.14 18.06
C ILE A 378 -9.91 10.98 18.06
N ASP A 379 -10.51 10.87 16.87
CA ASP A 379 -11.96 10.76 16.70
C ASP A 379 -12.49 9.31 16.73
N CYS A 380 -11.65 8.34 17.10
CA CYS A 380 -11.99 6.92 17.07
C CYS A 380 -12.35 6.36 18.44
N GLN A 381 -13.61 6.53 18.86
CA GLN A 381 -14.11 5.99 20.14
C GLN A 381 -14.40 4.48 20.09
N ARG A 382 -14.42 3.87 18.89
CA ARG A 382 -14.74 2.45 18.69
C ARG A 382 -13.67 1.50 19.21
N LEU A 383 -12.43 1.97 19.34
CA LEU A 383 -11.29 1.17 19.79
C LEU A 383 -10.75 1.73 21.11
N SER A 384 -10.75 0.91 22.15
CA SER A 384 -9.96 1.15 23.36
C SER A 384 -8.63 0.41 23.23
N LEU A 385 -7.52 1.11 23.41
CA LEU A 385 -6.19 0.51 23.41
C LEU A 385 -5.80 0.13 24.84
N ASP A 386 -5.58 -1.16 25.07
CA ASP A 386 -5.17 -1.72 26.37
C ASP A 386 -4.21 -2.91 26.20
N SER A 387 -3.89 -3.60 27.31
CA SER A 387 -2.96 -4.73 27.30
C SER A 387 -3.51 -5.99 26.62
N SER A 388 -4.82 -6.04 26.39
CA SER A 388 -5.51 -7.09 25.64
C SER A 388 -5.70 -6.73 24.16
N THR A 389 -5.14 -5.63 23.68
CA THR A 389 -5.17 -5.30 22.25
C THR A 389 -4.12 -6.11 21.49
N LEU A 390 -4.52 -6.81 20.43
CA LEU A 390 -3.57 -7.53 19.58
C LEU A 390 -2.93 -6.56 18.62
N LEU A 391 -1.60 -6.55 18.61
CA LEU A 391 -0.80 -5.66 17.77
C LEU A 391 -0.25 -6.41 16.56
N GLY A 392 -0.13 -5.69 15.46
CA GLY A 392 0.56 -6.13 14.26
C GLY A 392 1.55 -5.07 13.81
N VAL A 393 2.71 -5.49 13.33
CA VAL A 393 3.76 -4.63 12.78
C VAL A 393 3.83 -4.88 11.29
N PHE A 394 3.81 -3.82 10.49
CA PHE A 394 3.84 -3.93 9.04
C PHE A 394 4.71 -2.83 8.43
N THR A 395 5.90 -3.19 7.97
CA THR A 395 6.79 -2.31 7.22
C THR A 395 6.47 -2.41 5.74
N ARG A 396 6.41 -1.26 5.07
CA ARG A 396 6.24 -1.16 3.63
C ARG A 396 7.36 -0.35 3.01
N ILE A 397 7.93 -0.90 1.95
CA ILE A 397 9.17 -0.44 1.34
C ILE A 397 8.89 -0.14 -0.12
N TYR A 398 8.81 1.14 -0.47
CA TYR A 398 8.45 1.66 -1.79
C TYR A 398 9.54 2.57 -2.31
N LEU A 399 9.48 3.06 -3.52
CA LEU A 399 9.68 2.33 -4.75
C LEU A 399 11.20 2.20 -4.94
N GLU A 400 11.74 1.09 -5.48
CA GLU A 400 13.18 1.03 -5.78
C GLU A 400 13.49 1.99 -6.96
N PRO A 401 14.29 3.05 -6.77
CA PRO A 401 14.46 4.08 -7.80
C PRO A 401 15.03 3.54 -9.12
N ALA A 402 15.94 2.57 -9.04
CA ALA A 402 16.67 2.04 -10.20
C ALA A 402 15.77 1.25 -11.15
N THR A 403 14.81 0.50 -10.61
CA THR A 403 13.92 -0.40 -11.36
C THR A 403 12.52 0.17 -11.54
N LYS A 404 12.21 1.25 -10.79
CA LYS A 404 10.90 1.93 -10.77
C LYS A 404 9.76 0.98 -10.37
N ILE A 405 10.06 -0.11 -9.68
CA ILE A 405 9.13 -1.09 -9.13
C ILE A 405 9.54 -1.37 -7.67
N GLY A 406 8.77 -2.11 -6.88
CA GLY A 406 9.19 -2.42 -5.52
C GLY A 406 10.45 -3.31 -5.51
N PRO A 407 11.26 -3.27 -4.45
CA PRO A 407 12.51 -4.02 -4.43
C PRO A 407 12.29 -5.55 -4.48
N ALA A 408 13.34 -6.28 -4.87
CA ALA A 408 13.30 -7.75 -4.93
C ALA A 408 13.49 -8.36 -3.54
N MET A 409 12.62 -9.30 -3.16
CA MET A 409 12.70 -10.01 -1.89
C MET A 409 14.12 -10.55 -1.56
N PRO A 410 14.85 -11.23 -2.47
CA PRO A 410 16.19 -11.76 -2.15
C PRO A 410 17.28 -10.69 -1.95
N GLU A 411 16.99 -9.41 -2.23
CA GLU A 411 17.93 -8.30 -2.07
C GLU A 411 17.73 -7.52 -0.76
N MET A 412 16.67 -7.83 -0.01
CA MET A 412 16.25 -7.07 1.16
C MET A 412 16.66 -7.76 2.46
N LEU A 413 17.26 -6.99 3.37
CA LEU A 413 17.48 -7.43 4.74
C LEU A 413 16.29 -7.02 5.60
N TYR A 414 15.51 -7.98 6.09
CA TYR A 414 14.23 -7.68 6.74
C TYR A 414 14.40 -6.98 8.09
N ASP A 415 13.56 -5.98 8.33
CA ASP A 415 13.39 -5.36 9.65
C ASP A 415 13.03 -6.40 10.69
N ARG A 416 13.54 -6.22 11.92
CA ARG A 416 13.34 -7.14 13.04
C ARG A 416 12.63 -6.42 14.18
N VAL A 417 12.00 -7.22 15.04
CA VAL A 417 11.28 -6.72 16.21
C VAL A 417 11.76 -7.47 17.44
N LEU A 418 12.11 -6.72 18.49
CA LEU A 418 12.28 -7.26 19.84
C LEU A 418 11.11 -6.81 20.69
N LYS A 419 10.54 -7.72 21.48
CA LYS A 419 9.65 -7.37 22.59
C LYS A 419 10.45 -7.33 23.88
N PHE A 420 10.27 -6.27 24.65
CA PHE A 420 10.85 -6.12 25.98
C PHE A 420 9.76 -6.23 27.06
N SER A 421 10.02 -7.06 28.07
CA SER A 421 9.15 -7.27 29.22
C SER A 421 9.92 -7.06 30.53
N PRO A 422 9.30 -6.52 31.59
CA PRO A 422 9.93 -6.46 32.91
C PRO A 422 10.35 -7.86 33.37
N ARG A 423 11.57 -8.01 33.89
CA ARG A 423 12.00 -9.31 34.42
C ARG A 423 11.11 -9.72 35.60
N PRO A 424 10.78 -11.02 35.75
CA PRO A 424 10.18 -11.51 36.97
C PRO A 424 11.06 -11.15 38.18
N PRO A 425 10.48 -10.87 39.36
CA PRO A 425 11.27 -10.76 40.58
C PRO A 425 12.11 -12.02 40.75
N GLN A 426 13.43 -11.86 40.97
CA GLN A 426 14.26 -13.02 41.31
C GLN A 426 13.78 -13.60 42.65
N PRO A 427 13.62 -14.92 42.76
CA PRO A 427 13.12 -15.58 43.96
C PRO A 427 14.03 -15.40 45.19
#